data_AF-A0A937AFM0-F1
#
_entry.id   AF-A0A937AFM0-F1
#
_cell.length_a   1.000
_cell.length_b   1.000
_cell.length_c   1.000
_cell.angle_alpha   90.00
_cell.angle_beta   90.00
_cell.angle_gamma   90.00
#
_symmetry.space_group_name_H-M   'P 1'
#
loop_
_entity.id
_entity.type
_entity.pdbx_description
1 polymer ?
#
loop_
_entity_poly.entity_id
_entity_poly.type
_entity_poly.pdbx_seq_one_letter_code
_entity_poly.pdbx_strand_id
1 'polypeptide(L)'
;MCAVRRARRSSSCGGCHAIHSTPTRRCLRHQLGSCEATRRHLKRLRKVRTSLTSTRRLKKSGSTVFHTSSGRSTGGAVGFTLVELLVVLAIVALLLTVAMPRYMGSLQHAKEVVLRENLQTMRGAIDKYFADKGRFPSSLDELVEHRYLRAVPLDPVTESNRTWQLRVSGSDNGIADVASGASGISKEGRPYAAY
;
A
#
# COMPACT_ATOMS: atom_id res chain seq x y z
N MET A 1 -21.66 64.33 29.57
CA MET A 1 -22.62 64.28 28.45
C MET A 1 -22.76 62.83 27.99
N CYS A 2 -24.01 62.38 27.94
CA CYS A 2 -24.57 61.09 27.47
C CYS A 2 -24.02 59.75 28.01
N ALA A 3 -24.72 59.27 29.04
CA ALA A 3 -24.84 57.86 29.42
C ALA A 3 -26.30 57.41 29.18
N VAL A 4 -26.53 56.27 28.52
CA VAL A 4 -27.79 55.47 28.54
C VAL A 4 -27.37 54.03 28.19
N ARG A 5 -27.28 53.01 29.06
CA ARG A 5 -28.16 52.37 30.06
C ARG A 5 -29.34 51.54 29.48
N ARG A 6 -29.29 50.25 29.83
CA ARG A 6 -30.37 49.24 30.05
C ARG A 6 -30.85 48.45 28.82
N ALA A 7 -30.67 47.12 28.79
CA ALA A 7 -31.30 46.03 29.58
C ALA A 7 -32.68 45.66 29.00
N ARG A 8 -33.01 44.39 28.70
CA ARG A 8 -33.34 43.26 29.61
C ARG A 8 -33.59 42.02 28.72
N ARG A 9 -33.16 40.80 29.12
CA ARG A 9 -33.96 39.70 29.75
C ARG A 9 -35.20 39.32 28.94
N SER A 10 -35.62 38.07 28.75
CA SER A 10 -35.36 36.73 29.29
C SER A 10 -36.42 35.86 28.59
N SER A 11 -36.28 34.55 28.35
CA SER A 11 -36.59 33.51 29.35
C SER A 11 -36.98 32.21 28.62
N SER A 12 -36.74 31.08 29.31
CA SER A 12 -37.60 29.87 29.33
C SER A 12 -37.54 28.95 28.10
N CYS A 13 -37.47 27.62 28.18
CA CYS A 13 -37.56 26.63 29.26
C CYS A 13 -37.01 25.31 28.66
N GLY A 14 -36.21 24.51 29.37
CA GLY A 14 -36.69 23.35 30.12
C GLY A 14 -36.08 22.06 29.51
N GLY A 15 -35.59 21.07 30.24
CA GLY A 15 -35.56 20.85 31.67
C GLY A 15 -34.45 19.87 32.05
N CYS A 16 -33.98 20.03 33.28
CA CYS A 16 -33.20 19.03 34.00
C CYS A 16 -34.17 18.03 34.62
N HIS A 17 -33.92 16.73 34.43
CA HIS A 17 -34.33 15.72 35.39
C HIS A 17 -33.15 14.75 35.59
N ALA A 18 -32.52 14.89 36.75
CA ALA A 18 -31.66 13.87 37.32
C ALA A 18 -32.54 12.81 37.99
N ILE A 19 -32.34 11.53 37.67
CA ILE A 19 -32.81 10.42 38.51
C ILE A 19 -31.74 9.32 38.50
N HIS A 20 -31.13 9.12 39.67
CA HIS A 20 -30.37 7.95 40.08
C HIS A 20 -31.23 6.68 39.98
N SER A 21 -30.68 5.58 39.45
CA SER A 21 -30.98 4.22 39.93
C SER A 21 -30.03 3.18 39.32
N THR A 22 -29.12 2.66 40.14
CA THR A 22 -28.76 1.23 40.11
C THR A 22 -29.89 0.47 40.82
N PRO A 23 -30.26 -0.75 40.39
CA PRO A 23 -29.65 -1.93 41.01
C PRO A 23 -29.58 -3.23 40.16
N THR A 24 -28.68 -4.13 40.58
CA THR A 24 -28.75 -5.61 40.59
C THR A 24 -28.96 -6.47 39.33
N ARG A 25 -27.90 -7.26 39.06
CA ARG A 25 -27.86 -8.72 38.85
C ARG A 25 -29.21 -9.48 38.87
N ARG A 26 -29.31 -10.44 37.92
CA ARG A 26 -29.89 -11.80 38.07
C ARG A 26 -31.33 -12.01 37.58
N CYS A 27 -31.47 -12.53 36.36
CA CYS A 27 -32.20 -13.76 35.98
C CYS A 27 -32.14 -13.86 34.44
N LEU A 28 -31.28 -14.69 33.85
CA LEU A 28 -31.37 -16.15 33.70
C LEU A 28 -32.62 -16.58 32.93
N ARG A 29 -32.37 -17.29 31.82
CA ARG A 29 -33.29 -18.15 31.04
C ARG A 29 -34.39 -17.44 30.26
N HIS A 30 -34.20 -17.36 28.95
CA HIS A 30 -34.93 -18.23 28.02
C HIS A 30 -34.13 -18.25 26.70
N GLN A 31 -33.36 -19.32 26.48
CA GLN A 31 -33.74 -20.45 25.61
C GLN A 31 -33.53 -20.09 24.13
N LEU A 32 -32.32 -20.31 23.61
CA LEU A 32 -31.96 -21.55 22.92
C LEU A 32 -32.84 -21.78 21.68
N GLY A 33 -32.50 -21.07 20.61
CA GLY A 33 -32.87 -21.44 19.23
C GLY A 33 -31.59 -21.57 18.41
N SER A 34 -31.13 -22.80 18.21
CA SER A 34 -30.29 -23.33 17.12
C SER A 34 -29.34 -22.36 16.40
N CYS A 35 -28.01 -22.40 16.50
CA CYS A 35 -27.07 -23.53 16.62
C CYS A 35 -27.31 -24.72 15.68
N GLU A 36 -27.65 -24.46 14.40
CA GLU A 36 -27.65 -25.53 13.38
C GLU A 36 -27.25 -25.10 11.96
N ALA A 37 -26.60 -23.94 11.78
CA ALA A 37 -26.14 -23.45 10.48
C ALA A 37 -24.61 -23.46 10.28
N THR A 38 -23.85 -24.05 11.21
CA THR A 38 -22.38 -24.19 11.13
C THR A 38 -21.97 -25.66 11.16
N ARG A 39 -22.47 -26.50 10.24
CA ARG A 39 -21.91 -27.87 10.08
C ARG A 39 -22.21 -28.63 8.78
N ARG A 40 -22.59 -27.97 7.67
CA ARG A 40 -22.88 -28.67 6.39
C ARG A 40 -22.18 -28.14 5.13
N HIS A 41 -21.31 -27.12 5.22
CA HIS A 41 -20.56 -26.63 4.05
C HIS A 41 -19.05 -26.94 4.07
N LEU A 42 -18.52 -27.46 5.18
CA LEU A 42 -17.07 -27.71 5.38
C LEU A 42 -16.66 -29.20 5.41
N LYS A 43 -17.47 -30.09 4.81
CA LYS A 43 -17.16 -31.52 4.65
C LYS A 43 -17.18 -32.03 3.21
N ARG A 44 -16.97 -31.14 2.21
CA ARG A 44 -16.97 -31.53 0.79
C ARG A 44 -15.78 -31.05 -0.06
N LEU A 45 -14.68 -30.58 0.53
CA LEU A 45 -13.41 -30.33 -0.19
C LEU A 45 -12.17 -30.82 0.58
N ARG A 46 -12.31 -31.93 1.31
CA ARG A 46 -11.20 -32.75 1.85
C ARG A 46 -11.42 -34.21 1.47
N LYS A 47 -11.48 -34.49 0.15
CA LYS A 47 -11.40 -35.87 -0.38
C LYS A 47 -10.86 -35.89 -1.81
N VAL A 48 -9.73 -35.22 -2.03
CA VAL A 48 -8.87 -35.40 -3.22
C VAL A 48 -7.41 -35.43 -2.78
N ARG A 49 -7.10 -36.30 -1.82
CA ARG A 49 -5.74 -36.75 -1.52
C ARG A 49 -5.85 -38.18 -1.04
N THR A 50 -5.71 -39.11 -1.98
CA THR A 50 -5.35 -40.54 -1.85
C THR A 50 -6.00 -41.34 -2.98
N SER A 51 -5.48 -41.18 -4.19
CA SER A 51 -5.49 -42.26 -5.17
C SER A 51 -4.07 -42.43 -5.70
N LEU A 52 -3.39 -43.42 -5.14
CA LEU A 52 -2.65 -44.43 -5.90
C LEU A 52 -1.53 -43.88 -6.79
N THR A 53 -0.28 -43.91 -6.33
CA THR A 53 0.66 -44.98 -6.72
C THR A 53 0.34 -45.60 -8.08
N SER A 54 0.89 -45.02 -9.14
CA SER A 54 1.08 -45.73 -10.40
C SER A 54 2.33 -45.18 -11.08
N THR A 55 3.49 -45.61 -10.58
CA THR A 55 4.77 -45.57 -11.28
C THR A 55 4.68 -46.56 -12.45
N ARG A 56 4.05 -46.14 -13.56
CA ARG A 56 4.15 -46.86 -14.83
C ARG A 56 5.54 -46.64 -15.41
N ARG A 57 6.41 -47.59 -15.03
CA ARG A 57 7.61 -48.06 -15.73
C ARG A 57 7.39 -48.02 -17.25
N LEU A 58 7.94 -47.00 -17.91
CA LEU A 58 8.01 -46.97 -19.37
C LEU A 58 9.15 -47.88 -19.82
N LYS A 59 8.72 -48.85 -20.61
CA LYS A 59 9.46 -49.97 -21.18
C LYS A 59 10.46 -49.45 -22.21
N LYS A 60 11.74 -49.68 -21.93
CA LYS A 60 12.86 -49.60 -22.86
C LYS A 60 12.61 -50.65 -23.96
N SER A 61 12.23 -50.20 -25.16
CA SER A 61 12.18 -51.03 -26.37
C SER A 61 13.07 -50.37 -27.40
N GLY A 62 14.16 -51.04 -27.73
CA GLY A 62 15.12 -50.58 -28.71
C GLY A 62 14.62 -50.65 -30.13
N SER A 63 15.42 -49.98 -30.97
CA SER A 63 15.76 -50.34 -32.35
C SER A 63 14.62 -50.36 -33.37
N THR A 64 14.53 -49.27 -34.13
CA THR A 64 14.58 -49.33 -35.61
C THR A 64 15.15 -48.02 -36.14
N VAL A 65 16.38 -48.13 -36.65
CA VAL A 65 17.06 -47.35 -37.67
C VAL A 65 16.18 -46.29 -38.34
N PHE A 66 16.35 -45.04 -37.94
CA PHE A 66 15.97 -43.91 -38.76
C PHE A 66 17.14 -43.60 -39.68
N HIS A 67 16.93 -43.81 -40.98
CA HIS A 67 17.80 -43.31 -42.03
C HIS A 67 17.90 -41.80 -41.88
N THR A 68 19.07 -41.30 -41.47
CA THR A 68 19.38 -39.88 -41.53
C THR A 68 19.64 -39.57 -43.01
N SER A 69 18.60 -39.18 -43.74
CA SER A 69 18.77 -38.54 -45.04
C SER A 69 19.50 -37.23 -44.79
N SER A 70 20.81 -37.26 -45.03
CA SER A 70 21.69 -36.11 -45.14
C SER A 70 21.21 -35.23 -46.30
N GLY A 71 20.19 -34.42 -46.03
CA GLY A 71 19.88 -33.25 -46.83
C GLY A 71 20.94 -32.20 -46.52
N ARG A 72 22.05 -32.23 -47.25
CA ARG A 72 23.03 -31.14 -47.27
C ARG A 72 22.35 -29.94 -47.95
N SER A 73 21.53 -29.20 -47.20
CA SER A 73 21.17 -27.85 -47.57
C SER A 73 22.42 -27.00 -47.35
N THR A 74 23.19 -26.79 -48.41
CA THR A 74 24.05 -25.60 -48.53
C THR A 74 23.15 -24.39 -48.63
N GLY A 75 22.48 -24.05 -47.53
CA GLY A 75 21.90 -22.73 -47.33
C GLY A 75 23.09 -21.79 -47.26
N GLY A 76 23.31 -21.02 -48.33
CA GLY A 76 24.36 -20.01 -48.36
C GLY A 76 24.29 -19.21 -47.07
N ALA A 77 25.43 -19.09 -46.38
CA ALA A 77 25.55 -18.19 -45.25
C ALA A 77 25.29 -16.77 -45.79
N VAL A 78 24.05 -16.31 -45.67
CA VAL A 78 23.68 -14.91 -45.92
C VAL A 78 24.35 -14.11 -44.82
N GLY A 79 25.47 -13.48 -45.16
CA GLY A 79 26.16 -12.56 -44.28
C GLY A 79 25.37 -11.27 -44.17
N PHE A 80 25.12 -10.82 -42.95
CA PHE A 80 24.65 -9.46 -42.67
C PHE A 80 25.70 -8.46 -43.16
N THR A 81 25.29 -7.44 -43.90
CA THR A 81 26.21 -6.39 -44.32
C THR A 81 26.50 -5.44 -43.16
N LEU A 82 27.68 -4.81 -43.12
CA LEU A 82 27.97 -3.77 -42.12
C LEU A 82 26.95 -2.62 -42.20
N VAL A 83 26.50 -2.29 -43.41
CA VAL A 83 25.51 -1.24 -43.66
C VAL A 83 24.16 -1.57 -42.99
N GLU A 84 23.75 -2.83 -42.99
CA GLU A 84 22.50 -3.28 -42.36
C GLU A 84 22.50 -3.04 -40.84
N LEU A 85 23.61 -3.35 -40.16
CA LEU A 85 23.76 -3.04 -38.74
C LEU A 85 23.84 -1.53 -38.47
N LEU A 86 24.45 -0.74 -39.37
CA LEU A 86 24.51 0.71 -39.23
C LEU A 86 23.12 1.35 -39.29
N VAL A 87 22.27 0.93 -40.24
CA VAL A 87 20.90 1.45 -40.36
C VAL A 87 20.05 1.07 -39.14
N VAL A 88 20.20 -0.15 -38.62
CA VAL A 88 19.46 -0.60 -37.43
C VAL A 88 19.83 0.23 -36.20
N LEU A 89 21.12 0.42 -35.95
CA LEU A 89 21.58 1.24 -34.82
C LEU A 89 21.13 2.70 -34.96
N ALA A 90 21.09 3.24 -36.19
CA ALA A 90 20.58 4.58 -36.46
C ALA A 90 19.09 4.72 -36.07
N ILE A 91 18.25 3.73 -36.42
CA ILE A 91 16.83 3.74 -36.05
C ILE A 91 16.64 3.57 -34.54
N VAL A 92 17.41 2.68 -33.89
CA VAL A 92 17.36 2.49 -32.43
C VAL A 92 17.71 3.78 -31.69
N ALA A 93 18.76 4.50 -32.12
CA ALA A 93 19.14 5.78 -31.53
C ALA A 93 18.02 6.84 -31.67
N LEU A 94 17.38 6.89 -32.84
CA LEU A 94 16.24 7.79 -33.08
C LEU A 94 15.06 7.48 -32.15
N LEU A 95 14.71 6.20 -31.98
CA LEU A 95 13.62 5.79 -31.10
C LEU A 95 13.90 6.10 -29.63
N LEU A 96 15.12 5.85 -29.16
CA LEU A 96 15.50 6.12 -27.76
C LEU A 96 15.36 7.59 -27.40
N THR A 97 15.68 8.49 -28.33
CA THR A 97 15.59 9.94 -28.13
C THR A 97 14.17 10.38 -27.78
N VAL A 98 13.15 9.81 -28.44
CA VAL A 98 11.73 10.14 -28.17
C VAL A 98 11.18 9.35 -26.98
N ALA A 99 11.67 8.12 -26.77
CA ALA A 99 11.17 7.24 -25.71
C ALA A 99 11.62 7.67 -24.30
N MET A 100 12.87 8.11 -24.13
CA MET A 100 13.48 8.41 -22.82
C MET A 100 12.71 9.44 -21.97
N PRO A 101 12.33 10.64 -22.47
CA PRO A 101 11.63 11.64 -21.65
C PRO A 101 10.25 11.16 -21.18
N ARG A 102 9.56 10.34 -22.00
CA ARG A 102 8.26 9.76 -21.67
C ARG A 102 8.38 8.75 -20.53
N TYR A 103 9.42 7.91 -20.56
CA TYR A 103 9.67 6.91 -19.53
C TYR A 103 10.00 7.56 -18.17
N MET A 104 10.89 8.57 -18.15
CA MET A 104 11.25 9.29 -16.92
C MET A 104 10.03 9.97 -16.27
N GLY A 105 9.18 10.61 -17.06
CA GLY A 105 7.97 11.26 -16.55
C GLY A 105 6.96 10.27 -15.93
N SER A 106 6.86 9.05 -16.48
CA SER A 106 6.01 7.99 -15.90
C SER A 106 6.57 7.47 -14.58
N LEU A 107 7.89 7.29 -14.49
CA LEU A 107 8.54 6.87 -13.24
C LEU A 107 8.36 7.92 -12.14
N GLN A 108 8.58 9.19 -12.45
CA GLN A 108 8.41 10.27 -11.48
C GLN A 108 6.96 10.35 -10.98
N HIS A 109 5.98 10.21 -11.88
CA HIS A 109 4.57 10.17 -11.48
C HIS A 109 4.24 8.98 -10.57
N ALA A 110 4.76 7.79 -10.87
CA ALA A 110 4.58 6.63 -10.01
C ALA A 110 5.19 6.86 -8.61
N LYS A 111 6.39 7.44 -8.53
CA LYS A 111 7.03 7.83 -7.27
C LYS A 111 6.16 8.85 -6.49
N GLU A 112 5.61 9.86 -7.17
CA GLU A 112 4.71 10.85 -6.57
C GLU A 112 3.43 10.24 -5.99
N VAL A 113 2.82 9.27 -6.68
CA VAL A 113 1.61 8.58 -6.20
C VAL A 113 1.91 7.79 -4.94
N VAL A 114 2.97 6.97 -4.95
CA VAL A 114 3.40 6.19 -3.79
C VAL A 114 3.79 7.10 -2.63
N LEU A 115 4.43 8.24 -2.91
CA LEU A 115 4.81 9.20 -1.88
C LEU A 115 3.57 9.71 -1.13
N ARG A 116 2.51 10.09 -1.86
CA ARG A 116 1.26 10.58 -1.25
C ARG A 116 0.58 9.49 -0.42
N GLU A 117 0.55 8.27 -0.92
CA GLU A 117 -0.03 7.13 -0.19
C GLU A 117 0.74 6.84 1.11
N ASN A 118 2.08 6.86 1.07
CA ASN A 118 2.92 6.68 2.24
C ASN A 118 2.71 7.80 3.27
N LEU A 119 2.65 9.06 2.83
CA LEU A 119 2.37 10.21 3.70
C LEU A 119 0.97 10.10 4.35
N GLN A 120 -0.05 9.77 3.57
CA GLN A 120 -1.41 9.55 4.10
C GLN A 120 -1.45 8.43 5.13
N THR A 121 -0.77 7.32 4.86
CA THR A 121 -0.71 6.17 5.77
C THR A 121 0.00 6.53 7.08
N MET A 122 1.13 7.25 7.01
CA MET A 122 1.87 7.67 8.20
C MET A 122 1.09 8.71 9.02
N ARG A 123 0.50 9.72 8.39
CA ARG A 123 -0.34 10.73 9.09
C ARG A 123 -1.53 10.07 9.77
N GLY A 124 -2.24 9.18 9.07
CA GLY A 124 -3.33 8.43 9.66
C GLY A 124 -2.88 7.53 10.82
N ALA A 125 -1.63 7.05 10.83
CA ALA A 125 -1.06 6.31 11.97
C ALA A 125 -0.72 7.23 13.15
N ILE A 126 -0.20 8.43 12.89
CA ILE A 126 0.05 9.47 13.90
C ILE A 126 -1.27 9.90 14.57
N ASP A 127 -2.30 10.17 13.77
CA ASP A 127 -3.62 10.57 14.27
C ASP A 127 -4.26 9.49 15.15
N LYS A 128 -4.14 8.22 14.74
CA LYS A 128 -4.60 7.07 15.56
C LYS A 128 -3.82 6.96 16.86
N TYR A 129 -2.50 7.12 16.81
CA TYR A 129 -1.67 7.11 18.01
C TYR A 129 -2.10 8.21 18.99
N PHE A 130 -2.35 9.42 18.50
CA PHE A 130 -2.82 10.53 19.32
C PHE A 130 -4.21 10.25 19.91
N ALA A 131 -5.14 9.69 19.12
CA ALA A 131 -6.48 9.33 19.60
C ALA A 131 -6.44 8.29 20.74
N ASP A 132 -5.51 7.34 20.67
CA ASP A 132 -5.41 6.24 21.65
C ASP A 132 -4.57 6.60 22.88
N LYS A 133 -3.53 7.44 22.73
CA LYS A 133 -2.57 7.77 23.81
C LYS A 133 -2.71 9.18 24.36
N GLY A 134 -3.44 10.06 23.69
CA GLY A 134 -3.60 11.47 24.07
C GLY A 134 -2.33 12.31 23.91
N ARG A 135 -1.29 11.81 23.24
CA ARG A 135 -0.05 12.53 22.92
C ARG A 135 0.47 12.13 21.55
N PHE A 136 1.23 13.01 20.91
CA PHE A 136 1.91 12.68 19.66
C PHE A 136 3.12 11.73 19.91
N PRO A 137 3.50 10.91 18.92
CA PRO A 137 4.67 10.06 19.03
C PRO A 137 5.95 10.89 19.03
N SER A 138 6.97 10.43 19.75
CA SER A 138 8.29 11.09 19.84
C SER A 138 9.18 10.78 18.62
N SER A 139 8.99 9.61 18.02
CA SER A 139 9.68 9.13 16.81
C SER A 139 8.74 8.32 15.92
N LEU A 140 9.09 8.15 14.64
CA LEU A 140 8.33 7.26 13.75
C LEU A 140 8.48 5.78 14.14
N ASP A 141 9.58 5.41 14.80
CA ASP A 141 9.81 4.04 15.27
C ASP A 141 8.83 3.63 16.36
N GLU A 142 8.38 4.59 17.19
CA GLU A 142 7.36 4.36 18.22
C GLU A 142 6.03 3.87 17.61
N LEU A 143 5.68 4.36 16.41
CA LEU A 143 4.49 3.88 15.68
C LEU A 143 4.63 2.41 15.24
N VAL A 144 5.85 1.96 14.96
CA VAL A 144 6.13 0.56 14.59
C VAL A 144 6.10 -0.35 15.80
N GLU A 145 6.72 0.09 16.90
CA GLU A 145 6.76 -0.64 18.17
C GLU A 145 5.34 -0.90 18.71
N HIS A 146 4.48 0.12 18.66
CA HIS A 146 3.08 0.02 19.06
C HIS A 146 2.14 -0.51 17.97
N ARG A 147 2.68 -1.00 16.84
CA ARG A 147 1.92 -1.67 15.75
C ARG A 147 0.89 -0.79 15.01
N TYR A 148 1.02 0.53 15.06
CA TYR A 148 0.24 1.43 14.19
C TYR A 148 0.77 1.39 12.75
N LEU A 149 2.08 1.21 12.60
CA LEU A 149 2.74 0.91 11.33
C LEU A 149 3.37 -0.48 11.39
N ARG A 150 3.41 -1.17 10.24
CA ARG A 150 4.16 -2.44 10.12
C ARG A 150 5.66 -2.20 10.08
N ALA A 151 6.06 -1.13 9.41
CA ALA A 151 7.40 -0.59 9.30
C ALA A 151 7.29 0.85 8.80
N VAL A 152 8.31 1.67 9.01
CA VAL A 152 8.39 3.00 8.40
C VAL A 152 8.61 2.84 6.90
N PRO A 153 7.74 3.40 6.03
CA PRO A 153 7.89 3.27 4.58
C PRO A 153 9.11 4.04 4.06
N LEU A 154 9.62 3.62 2.90
CA LEU A 154 10.65 4.33 2.16
C LEU A 154 10.03 5.53 1.43
N ASP A 155 10.72 6.67 1.43
CA ASP A 155 10.39 7.76 0.52
C ASP A 155 10.83 7.36 -0.90
N PRO A 156 9.91 7.27 -1.89
CA PRO A 156 10.25 6.80 -3.23
C PRO A 156 11.06 7.82 -4.06
N VAL A 157 11.12 9.09 -3.63
CA VAL A 157 11.87 10.15 -4.33
C VAL A 157 13.31 10.20 -3.83
N THR A 158 13.54 10.13 -2.52
CA THR A 158 14.90 10.06 -1.94
C THR A 158 15.46 8.65 -1.81
N GLU A 159 14.59 7.64 -1.99
CA GLU A 159 14.90 6.21 -1.81
C GLU A 159 15.44 5.88 -0.40
N SER A 160 14.95 6.60 0.61
CA SER A 160 15.36 6.44 2.02
C SER A 160 14.17 6.54 2.98
N ASN A 161 14.20 5.81 4.09
CA ASN A 161 13.20 5.90 5.16
C ASN A 161 13.63 6.86 6.30
N ARG A 162 14.79 7.50 6.20
CA ARG A 162 15.34 8.41 7.23
C ARG A 162 15.28 9.88 6.84
N THR A 163 14.91 10.18 5.60
CA THR A 163 14.86 11.54 5.08
C THR A 163 13.53 12.25 5.37
N TRP A 164 12.59 11.59 6.04
CA TRP A 164 11.31 12.20 6.40
C TRP A 164 11.52 13.43 7.28
N GLN A 165 10.90 14.54 6.90
CA GLN A 165 10.90 15.78 7.68
C GLN A 165 9.76 15.70 8.70
N LEU A 166 10.13 15.72 9.98
CA LEU A 166 9.20 15.60 11.10
C LEU A 166 8.82 17.01 11.58
N ARG A 167 7.52 17.30 11.65
CA ARG A 167 6.99 18.57 12.12
C ARG A 167 6.40 18.36 13.50
N VAL A 168 7.03 18.97 14.51
CA VAL A 168 6.65 18.82 15.91
C VAL A 168 5.51 19.76 16.29
N SER A 169 4.60 19.28 17.15
CA SER A 169 3.60 20.13 17.81
C SER A 169 4.25 20.91 18.95
N GLY A 170 3.94 22.20 19.04
CA GLY A 170 4.44 23.06 20.10
C GLY A 170 3.95 22.72 21.51
N SER A 171 2.87 21.94 21.65
CA SER A 171 2.30 21.56 22.96
C SER A 171 3.04 20.40 23.62
N ASP A 172 3.29 19.33 22.86
CA ASP A 172 3.68 18.02 23.43
C ASP A 172 5.05 17.53 22.94
N ASN A 173 5.77 18.37 22.18
CA ASN A 173 7.06 18.06 21.55
C ASN A 173 7.07 16.75 20.73
N GLY A 174 5.90 16.25 20.35
CA GLY A 174 5.72 15.07 19.52
C GLY A 174 5.44 15.43 18.07
N ILE A 175 5.59 14.46 17.18
CA ILE A 175 5.46 14.62 15.73
C ILE A 175 3.97 14.69 15.38
N ALA A 176 3.51 15.86 14.94
CA ALA A 176 2.13 16.07 14.50
C ALA A 176 1.95 15.87 13.00
N ASP A 177 3.00 16.12 12.22
CA ASP A 177 2.96 15.96 10.76
C ASP A 177 4.31 15.45 10.24
N VAL A 178 4.27 14.80 9.08
CA VAL A 178 5.43 14.26 8.37
C VAL A 178 5.38 14.72 6.92
N ALA A 179 6.53 15.10 6.37
CA ALA A 179 6.68 15.49 4.97
C ALA A 179 7.90 14.83 4.34
N SER A 180 7.93 14.74 3.01
CA SER A 180 9.11 14.23 2.29
C SER A 180 10.32 15.13 2.50
N GLY A 181 11.51 14.50 2.59
CA GLY A 181 12.78 15.22 2.56
C GLY A 181 13.32 15.48 1.17
N ALA A 182 12.60 15.06 0.12
CA ALA A 182 13.03 15.26 -1.25
C ALA A 182 13.12 16.74 -1.60
N SER A 183 14.22 17.10 -2.25
CA SER A 183 14.34 18.40 -2.91
C SER A 183 13.60 18.39 -4.24
N GLY A 184 13.07 19.55 -4.63
CA GLY A 184 12.41 19.75 -5.91
C GLY A 184 10.89 19.84 -5.83
N ILE A 185 10.28 19.82 -7.02
CA ILE A 185 8.88 20.13 -7.25
C ILE A 185 8.26 18.95 -7.99
N SER A 186 7.05 18.61 -7.59
CA SER A 186 6.22 17.63 -8.29
C SER A 186 5.81 18.11 -9.68
N LYS A 187 5.26 17.19 -10.46
CA LYS A 187 4.58 17.50 -11.73
C LYS A 187 3.46 18.55 -11.61
N GLU A 188 2.90 18.72 -10.42
CA GLU A 188 1.81 19.67 -10.12
C GLU A 188 2.31 21.05 -9.68
N GLY A 189 3.63 21.29 -9.67
CA GLY A 189 4.19 22.58 -9.25
C GLY A 189 4.27 22.76 -7.73
N ARG A 190 3.97 21.72 -6.94
CA ARG A 190 4.07 21.75 -5.47
C ARG A 190 5.41 21.14 -5.00
N PRO A 191 6.13 21.77 -4.06
CA PRO A 191 7.35 21.19 -3.52
C PRO A 191 7.04 19.91 -2.73
N TYR A 192 7.93 18.93 -2.75
CA TYR A 192 7.69 17.63 -2.11
C TYR A 192 7.45 17.73 -0.59
N ALA A 193 8.13 18.67 0.05
CA ALA A 193 7.96 18.95 1.48
C ALA A 193 6.61 19.58 1.84
N ALA A 194 5.78 19.98 0.86
CA ALA A 194 4.47 20.59 1.09
C ALA A 194 3.27 19.66 0.85
N TYR A 195 3.51 18.43 0.39
CA TYR A 195 2.49 17.38 0.43
C TYR A 195 2.21 16.98 1.86
#